data_AF-A0A1M2YW85-F1
#
_entry.id   AF-A0A1M2YW85-F1
#
_cell.length_a   1.000
_cell.length_b   1.000
_cell.length_c   1.000
_cell.angle_alpha   90.00
_cell.angle_beta   90.00
_cell.angle_gamma   90.00
#
_symmetry.space_group_name_H-M   'P 1'
#
loop_
_entity.id
_entity.type
_entity.pdbx_description
1 polymer ?
#
loop_
_entity_poly.entity_id
_entity_poly.type
_entity_poly.pdbx_seq_one_letter_code
_entity_poly.pdbx_strand_id
1 'polypeptide(L)'
;MRGYVGVPFRDGGRDQAGWDCWGLVRFAHWDEAGVELPSYGEISAADLLSAARAMREGAQDEIWRRVTDLPRRRMDVVLMRRLGDSGRAPVHVGILADERRMLHVEEAADTHLVPLDHPTVRPRILDFFRHRDLP
;
A
#
# COMPACT_ATOMS: atom_id res chain seq x y z
N MET A 1 12.51 -2.02 -6.70
CA MET A 1 12.34 -1.34 -5.41
C MET A 1 13.69 -1.29 -4.71
N ARG A 2 14.67 -0.58 -5.31
CA ARG A 2 16.03 -0.44 -4.72
C ARG A 2 16.08 0.87 -3.92
N GLY A 3 16.58 0.83 -2.69
CA GLY A 3 16.71 2.03 -1.85
C GLY A 3 15.45 2.43 -1.08
N TYR A 4 14.44 1.55 -1.01
CA TYR A 4 13.17 1.85 -0.33
C TYR A 4 13.23 1.50 1.16
N VAL A 5 13.96 0.44 1.53
CA VAL A 5 14.09 0.01 2.93
C VAL A 5 14.87 1.06 3.71
N GLY A 6 14.36 1.43 4.88
CA GLY A 6 14.94 2.44 5.77
C GLY A 6 14.52 3.88 5.45
N VAL A 7 13.70 4.12 4.43
CA VAL A 7 13.14 5.45 4.18
C VAL A 7 12.16 5.81 5.31
N PRO A 8 12.29 6.97 5.95
CA PRO A 8 11.51 7.32 7.15
C PRO A 8 10.00 7.32 6.92
N PHE A 9 9.26 6.95 7.96
CA PHE A 9 7.84 7.28 8.00
C PHE A 9 7.65 8.80 8.08
N ARG A 10 6.79 9.33 7.22
CA ARG A 10 6.36 10.73 7.26
C ARG A 10 4.89 10.80 6.92
N ASP A 11 4.07 11.20 7.90
CA ASP A 11 2.70 11.61 7.62
C ASP A 11 2.76 12.80 6.64
N GLY A 12 2.12 12.66 5.48
CA GLY A 12 2.24 13.63 4.39
C GLY A 12 3.20 13.21 3.29
N GLY A 13 4.00 12.17 3.52
CA GLY A 13 5.19 11.90 2.75
C GLY A 13 4.90 11.50 1.30
N ARG A 14 5.40 12.28 0.33
CA ARG A 14 5.23 12.05 -1.11
C ARG A 14 6.55 12.13 -1.90
N ASP A 15 7.68 12.24 -1.21
CA ASP A 15 9.01 12.38 -1.79
C ASP A 15 10.00 11.39 -1.16
N GLN A 16 11.25 11.36 -1.63
CA GLN A 16 12.26 10.43 -1.12
C GLN A 16 12.72 10.73 0.33
N ALA A 17 12.28 11.83 0.94
CA ALA A 17 12.63 12.13 2.33
C ALA A 17 11.76 11.35 3.33
N GLY A 18 10.62 10.81 2.89
CA GLY A 18 9.79 9.95 3.72
C GLY A 18 8.40 9.70 3.12
N TRP A 19 7.76 8.62 3.57
CA TRP A 19 6.46 8.19 3.08
C TRP A 19 5.49 7.86 4.21
N ASP A 20 4.19 8.07 3.97
CA ASP A 20 3.16 7.28 4.63
C ASP A 20 2.84 6.04 3.79
N CYS A 21 1.94 5.17 4.29
CA CYS A 21 1.60 3.93 3.59
C CYS A 21 1.09 4.14 2.15
N TRP A 22 0.33 5.19 1.88
CA TRP A 22 -0.14 5.49 0.52
C TRP A 22 0.94 6.19 -0.31
N GLY A 23 1.71 7.09 0.30
CA GLY A 23 2.86 7.75 -0.30
C GLY A 23 3.87 6.76 -0.87
N LEU A 24 4.16 5.68 -0.12
CA LEU A 24 5.01 4.58 -0.58
C LEU A 24 4.42 3.89 -1.82
N VAL A 25 3.12 3.56 -1.80
CA VAL A 25 2.45 2.91 -2.93
C VAL A 25 2.49 3.80 -4.17
N ARG A 26 2.19 5.09 -4.03
CA ARG A 26 2.24 6.08 -5.12
C ARG A 26 3.65 6.20 -5.69
N PHE A 27 4.64 6.40 -4.81
CA PHE A 27 6.04 6.54 -5.22
C PHE A 27 6.51 5.28 -5.96
N ALA A 28 6.23 4.09 -5.42
CA ALA A 28 6.63 2.85 -6.06
C ALA A 28 6.01 2.67 -7.46
N HIS A 29 4.73 3.00 -7.64
CA HIS A 29 4.06 2.90 -8.94
C HIS A 29 4.67 3.86 -9.97
N TRP A 30 4.99 5.08 -9.53
CA TRP A 30 5.63 6.07 -10.38
C TRP A 30 7.07 5.68 -10.73
N ASP A 31 7.91 5.38 -9.73
CA ASP A 31 9.34 5.12 -9.90
C ASP A 31 9.61 3.83 -10.70
N GLU A 32 8.80 2.79 -10.49
CA GLU A 32 9.05 1.47 -11.09
C GLU A 32 8.27 1.20 -12.37
N ALA A 33 7.18 1.93 -12.62
CA ALA A 33 6.29 1.66 -13.75
C ALA A 33 5.80 2.94 -14.48
N GLY A 34 6.16 4.13 -14.01
CA GLY A 34 5.67 5.39 -14.58
C GLY A 34 4.17 5.63 -14.35
N VAL A 35 3.54 4.89 -13.43
CA VAL A 35 2.10 4.98 -13.16
C VAL A 35 1.85 6.00 -12.06
N GLU A 36 1.15 7.09 -12.41
CA GLU A 36 0.74 8.10 -11.44
C GLU A 36 -0.59 7.70 -10.77
N LEU A 37 -0.52 7.47 -9.46
CA LEU A 37 -1.71 7.21 -8.66
C LEU A 37 -2.27 8.51 -8.07
N PRO A 38 -3.61 8.65 -7.99
CA PRO A 38 -4.25 9.82 -7.42
C PRO A 38 -3.82 10.04 -5.97
N SER A 39 -3.63 11.30 -5.60
CA SER A 39 -3.61 11.67 -4.19
C SER A 39 -5.06 11.71 -3.73
N TYR A 40 -5.50 10.68 -3.00
CA TYR A 40 -6.61 10.88 -2.08
C TYR A 40 -6.13 11.91 -1.03
N GLY A 41 -7.02 12.79 -0.58
CA GLY A 41 -6.70 14.02 0.18
C GLY A 41 -5.90 13.79 1.47
N GLU A 42 -5.52 14.88 2.14
CA GLU A 42 -4.53 14.95 3.24
C GLU A 42 -4.81 14.00 4.43
N ILE A 43 -4.47 12.73 4.24
CA ILE A 43 -4.10 11.68 5.21
C ILE A 43 -4.94 11.69 6.47
N SER A 44 -6.25 11.75 6.24
CA SER A 44 -7.20 11.37 7.26
C SER A 44 -7.53 9.90 7.12
N ALA A 45 -8.15 9.38 8.17
CA ALA A 45 -8.75 8.06 8.14
C ALA A 45 -9.74 7.85 6.97
N ALA A 46 -10.40 8.94 6.57
CA ALA A 46 -11.37 8.93 5.49
C ALA A 46 -10.72 8.75 4.12
N ASP A 47 -9.47 9.20 3.92
CA ASP A 47 -8.80 9.11 2.62
C ASP A 47 -8.21 7.72 2.36
N LEU A 48 -7.68 7.04 3.37
CA LEU A 48 -7.30 5.61 3.27
C LEU A 48 -8.54 4.72 3.11
N LEU A 49 -9.64 5.09 3.77
CA LEU A 49 -10.92 4.42 3.56
C LEU A 49 -11.47 4.71 2.17
N SER A 50 -11.27 5.91 1.62
CA SER A 50 -11.63 6.29 0.25
C SER A 50 -10.78 5.52 -0.77
N ALA A 51 -9.46 5.41 -0.56
CA ALA A 51 -8.57 4.58 -1.37
C ALA A 51 -8.99 3.10 -1.32
N ALA A 52 -9.27 2.57 -0.12
CA ALA A 52 -9.73 1.20 0.04
C ALA A 52 -11.15 0.97 -0.49
N ARG A 53 -12.04 1.97 -0.43
CA ARG A 53 -13.36 1.93 -1.08
C ARG A 53 -13.20 1.96 -2.59
N ALA A 54 -12.39 2.84 -3.16
CA ALA A 54 -12.08 2.87 -4.59
C ALA A 54 -11.49 1.53 -5.07
N MET A 55 -10.59 0.92 -4.29
CA MET A 55 -10.08 -0.43 -4.56
C MET A 55 -11.17 -1.52 -4.44
N ARG A 56 -12.03 -1.46 -3.42
CA ARG A 56 -13.03 -2.50 -3.12
C ARG A 56 -14.27 -2.43 -3.99
N GLU A 57 -14.76 -1.23 -4.26
CA GLU A 57 -16.00 -0.95 -4.98
C GLU A 57 -15.76 -0.90 -6.49
N GLY A 58 -14.50 -0.90 -6.95
CA GLY A 58 -14.15 -0.67 -8.36
C GLY A 58 -14.64 0.70 -8.88
N ALA A 59 -15.17 1.52 -7.97
CA ALA A 59 -15.91 2.71 -8.25
C ALA A 59 -14.90 3.85 -8.35
N GLN A 60 -14.43 4.06 -9.57
CA GLN A 60 -14.60 5.32 -10.29
C GLN A 60 -14.06 5.20 -11.73
N ASP A 61 -13.33 4.12 -12.10
CA ASP A 61 -13.00 3.75 -13.50
C ASP A 61 -12.14 2.46 -13.56
N GLU A 62 -12.60 1.24 -13.22
CA GLU A 62 -11.88 -0.04 -13.51
C GLU A 62 -10.35 -0.14 -13.22
N ILE A 63 -9.77 0.76 -12.40
CA ILE A 63 -8.31 0.92 -12.26
C ILE A 63 -7.70 -0.17 -11.38
N TRP A 64 -8.47 -0.71 -10.44
CA TRP A 64 -8.01 -1.71 -9.50
C TRP A 64 -8.70 -3.04 -9.77
N ARG A 65 -7.91 -4.03 -10.17
CA ARG A 65 -8.36 -5.42 -10.25
C ARG A 65 -8.05 -6.11 -8.94
N ARG A 66 -9.06 -6.69 -8.29
CA ARG A 66 -8.83 -7.61 -7.17
C ARG A 66 -8.12 -8.87 -7.69
N VAL A 67 -7.04 -9.28 -7.03
CA VAL A 67 -6.19 -10.41 -7.45
C VAL A 67 -6.06 -11.50 -6.39
N THR A 68 -6.99 -11.60 -5.43
CA THR A 68 -7.00 -12.62 -4.37
C THR A 68 -6.83 -14.04 -4.91
N ASP A 69 -7.55 -14.34 -6.01
CA ASP A 69 -7.59 -15.66 -6.64
C ASP A 69 -6.65 -15.79 -7.85
N LEU A 70 -5.76 -14.81 -8.05
CA LEU A 70 -4.79 -14.79 -9.14
C LEU A 70 -3.36 -14.86 -8.60
N PRO A 71 -2.39 -15.30 -9.41
CA PRO A 71 -0.99 -15.22 -9.03
C PRO A 71 -0.62 -13.77 -8.69
N ARG A 72 -0.25 -13.57 -7.43
CA ARG A 72 0.33 -12.32 -6.92
C ARG A 72 1.61 -12.03 -7.67
N ARG A 73 1.90 -10.74 -7.86
CA ARG A 73 3.11 -10.27 -8.53
C ARG A 73 3.64 -9.04 -7.82
N ARG A 74 4.91 -8.74 -8.10
CA ARG A 74 5.52 -7.47 -7.74
C ARG A 74 4.61 -6.31 -8.19
N MET A 75 4.53 -5.26 -7.38
CA MET A 75 3.67 -4.08 -7.54
C MET A 75 2.19 -4.26 -7.17
N ASP A 76 1.72 -5.49 -6.87
CA ASP A 76 0.37 -5.63 -6.30
C ASP A 76 0.30 -4.92 -4.93
N VAL A 77 -0.79 -4.19 -4.71
CA VAL A 77 -1.07 -3.50 -3.46
C VAL A 77 -1.71 -4.46 -2.48
N VAL A 78 -1.18 -4.51 -1.27
CA VAL A 78 -1.71 -5.31 -0.16
C VAL A 78 -2.59 -4.43 0.69
N LEU A 79 -3.89 -4.75 0.79
CA LEU A 79 -4.80 -4.08 1.71
C LEU A 79 -4.73 -4.78 3.07
N MET A 80 -4.60 -4.00 4.14
CA MET A 80 -4.41 -4.52 5.49
C MET A 80 -5.25 -3.76 6.53
N ARG A 81 -5.47 -4.38 7.68
CA ARG A 81 -5.88 -3.70 8.91
C ARG A 81 -4.71 -2.94 9.52
N ARG A 82 -4.94 -1.74 10.05
CA ARG A 82 -3.93 -1.02 10.85
C ARG A 82 -3.67 -1.74 12.18
N LEU A 83 -2.45 -1.64 12.69
CA LEU A 83 -2.09 -2.14 14.02
C LEU A 83 -2.59 -1.15 15.09
N GLY A 84 -3.27 -1.64 16.13
CA GLY A 84 -3.81 -0.82 17.22
C GLY A 84 -5.04 -0.01 16.78
N ASP A 85 -6.23 -0.55 17.01
CA ASP A 85 -7.49 0.10 16.68
C ASP A 85 -7.86 1.13 17.77
N SER A 86 -7.43 2.37 17.58
CA SER A 86 -7.80 3.52 18.42
C SER A 86 -8.72 4.51 17.71
N GLY A 87 -9.46 4.07 16.68
CA GLY A 87 -10.49 4.90 16.02
C GLY A 87 -10.02 5.88 14.93
N ARG A 88 -8.72 5.89 14.55
CA ARG A 88 -8.26 6.41 13.25
C ARG A 88 -8.28 5.26 12.22
N ALA A 89 -8.20 5.58 10.93
CA ALA A 89 -8.50 4.66 9.80
C ALA A 89 -8.15 3.21 10.10
N PRO A 90 -9.12 2.27 10.01
CA PRO A 90 -8.83 0.87 10.25
C PRO A 90 -7.96 0.24 9.14
N VAL A 91 -7.56 1.03 8.14
CA VAL A 91 -6.94 0.58 6.91
C VAL A 91 -5.47 0.98 6.86
N HIS A 92 -4.64 0.04 6.43
CA HIS A 92 -3.23 0.19 6.11
C HIS A 92 -2.96 -0.47 4.75
N VAL A 93 -1.93 -0.02 4.03
CA VAL A 93 -1.54 -0.64 2.76
C VAL A 93 -0.04 -0.90 2.69
N GLY A 94 0.32 -1.91 1.89
CA GLY A 94 1.69 -2.18 1.47
C GLY A 94 1.75 -2.47 -0.03
N ILE A 95 2.95 -2.69 -0.55
CA ILE A 95 3.17 -3.06 -1.95
C ILE A 95 4.08 -4.27 -2.05
N LEU A 96 3.73 -5.23 -2.91
CA LEU A 96 4.52 -6.45 -3.10
C LEU A 96 5.86 -6.13 -3.77
N ALA A 97 6.95 -6.49 -3.09
CA ALA A 97 8.28 -6.51 -3.69
C ALA A 97 8.47 -7.75 -4.58
N ASP A 98 7.78 -8.84 -4.24
CA ASP A 98 7.66 -10.09 -4.98
C ASP A 98 6.41 -10.86 -4.49
N GLU A 99 6.23 -12.11 -4.93
CA GLU A 99 5.02 -12.92 -4.64
C GLU A 99 4.86 -13.31 -3.17
N ARG A 100 5.86 -13.05 -2.31
CA ARG A 100 5.93 -13.50 -0.92
C ARG A 100 6.26 -12.40 0.08
N ARG A 101 6.80 -11.27 -0.36
CA ARG A 101 7.25 -10.18 0.51
C ARG A 101 6.65 -8.86 0.08
N MET A 102 6.28 -8.06 1.07
CA MET A 102 5.77 -6.70 0.86
C MET A 102 6.69 -5.67 1.50
N LEU A 103 6.79 -4.50 0.86
CA LEU A 103 7.22 -3.27 1.50
C LEU A 103 6.00 -2.59 2.11
N HIS A 104 6.15 -2.11 3.33
CA HIS A 104 5.24 -1.13 3.91
C HIS A 104 6.01 -0.19 4.84
N VAL A 105 5.39 0.92 5.20
CA VAL A 105 5.96 1.92 6.10
C VAL A 105 5.05 2.13 7.29
N GLU A 106 5.61 2.06 8.49
CA GLU A 106 4.90 2.30 9.75
C GLU A 106 5.75 3.23 10.62
N GLU A 107 5.10 4.09 11.41
CA GLU A 107 5.76 5.06 12.29
C GLU A 107 6.80 4.42 13.24
N ALA A 108 6.55 3.18 13.66
CA ALA A 108 7.42 2.47 14.60
C ALA A 108 8.66 1.80 13.95
N ALA A 109 8.71 1.69 12.62
CA ALA A 109 9.69 0.82 11.94
C ALA A 109 10.19 1.35 10.60
N ASP A 110 9.79 2.57 10.21
CA ASP A 110 10.05 3.14 8.89
C ASP A 110 9.67 2.17 7.76
N THR A 111 10.19 2.40 6.55
CA THR A 111 9.91 1.51 5.42
C THR A 111 10.70 0.22 5.55
N HIS A 112 10.03 -0.93 5.58
CA HIS A 112 10.69 -2.22 5.74
C HIS A 112 10.06 -3.31 4.89
N LEU A 113 10.87 -4.32 4.56
CA LEU A 113 10.48 -5.49 3.79
C LEU A 113 10.11 -6.62 4.75
N VAL A 114 8.92 -7.19 4.59
CA VAL A 114 8.43 -8.25 5.46
C VAL A 114 7.75 -9.38 4.68
N PRO A 115 7.94 -10.66 5.08
CA PRO A 115 7.18 -11.77 4.53
C PRO A 115 5.68 -11.65 4.78
N LEU A 116 4.86 -12.04 3.81
CA LEU A 116 3.40 -12.03 3.92
C LEU A 116 2.87 -13.01 4.99
N ASP A 117 3.63 -14.05 5.32
CA ASP A 117 3.31 -15.03 6.36
C ASP A 117 3.84 -14.65 7.75
N HIS A 118 4.49 -13.49 7.89
CA HIS A 118 4.98 -13.01 9.18
C HIS A 118 3.81 -12.86 10.18
N PRO A 119 3.93 -13.33 11.44
CA PRO A 119 2.81 -13.37 12.40
C PRO A 119 2.15 -12.02 12.67
N THR A 120 2.91 -10.92 12.58
CA THR A 120 2.39 -9.55 12.77
C THR A 120 1.68 -8.99 11.54
N VAL A 121 1.82 -9.62 10.38
CA VAL A 121 1.34 -9.16 9.08
C VAL A 121 0.18 -10.03 8.58
N ARG A 122 0.37 -11.34 8.56
CA ARG A 122 -0.59 -12.33 8.05
C ARG A 122 -2.04 -12.09 8.54
N PRO A 123 -2.33 -11.91 9.85
CA PRO A 123 -3.72 -11.74 10.31
C PRO A 123 -4.33 -10.39 9.92
N ARG A 124 -3.51 -9.43 9.46
CA ARG A 124 -3.97 -8.10 9.06
C ARG A 124 -4.31 -8.02 7.58
N ILE A 125 -3.81 -8.93 6.74
CA ILE A 125 -4.06 -8.90 5.29
C ILE A 125 -5.54 -9.13 5.02
N LEU A 126 -6.15 -8.20 4.29
CA LEU A 126 -7.54 -8.22 3.89
C LEU A 126 -7.70 -8.66 2.45
N ASP A 127 -6.84 -8.15 1.56
CA ASP A 127 -6.95 -8.43 0.13
C ASP A 127 -5.71 -7.96 -0.66
N PHE A 128 -5.67 -8.27 -1.95
CA PHE A 128 -4.66 -7.84 -2.91
C PHE A 128 -5.29 -7.20 -4.14
N PHE A 129 -4.70 -6.11 -4.61
CA PHE A 129 -5.18 -5.36 -5.78
C PHE A 129 -4.04 -5.07 -6.75
N ARG A 130 -4.33 -5.15 -8.05
CA ARG A 130 -3.41 -4.78 -9.13
C ARG A 130 -3.94 -3.57 -9.86
N HIS A 131 -3.08 -2.58 -10.08
CA HIS A 131 -3.42 -1.47 -10.96
C HIS A 131 -3.49 -1.95 -12.41
N ARG A 132 -4.51 -1.55 -13.17
CA ARG A 132 -4.78 -2.04 -14.53
C ARG A 132 -3.64 -1.77 -15.52
N ASP A 133 -2.93 -0.66 -15.31
CA ASP A 133 -1.84 -0.21 -16.18
C ASP A 133 -0.49 -0.84 -15.82
N LEU A 134 -0.46 -1.80 -14.87
CA LEU A 134 0.73 -2.61 -14.61
C LEU A 134 0.83 -3.73 -15.65
N PRO A 135 2.05 -4.00 -16.19
CA PRO A 135 2.29 -5.05 -17.17
C PRO A 135 2.05 -6.48 -16.65
#